data_AF-A0A221SZW2-F1
#
_entry.id   AF-A0A221SZW2-F1
#
_cell.length_a   1.000
_cell.length_b   1.000
_cell.length_c   1.000
_cell.angle_alpha   90.00
_cell.angle_beta   90.00
_cell.angle_gamma   90.00
#
_symmetry.space_group_name_H-M   'P 1'
#
loop_
_entity.id
_entity.type
_entity.pdbx_description
1 polymer ?
#
loop_
_entity_poly.entity_id
_entity_poly.type
_entity_poly.pdbx_seq_one_letter_code
_entity_poly.pdbx_strand_id
1 'polypeptide(L)'
;MGLTVPVGSGAEWSTALAALGDAGVQATLLVPASLDADLRAATRAGHELAGAGTPRHVTRLEAAAGQAVTAWDAAGLGPADVRRLAGLGLHPLPLPARRAEPGQVLRVPPSELAATLGHLKALGFRAVPVRALPELRPGTPRDLLSHLYQRVVEDRYAERSALIDLSGRYDAVMKVAPLEHAPDPLPLPRATPTAELHLNSARLVGLASFNLLGTYRAYQRSLKDVARALKERPELHGAQAVFAVTLFHGPLEKSGFQLLDLPPARARLYGLGFRLLRMAYGTTRTPSEGTPKMAWLPRDEFLKRYG
;
A
#
# COMPACT_ATOMS: atom_id res chain seq x y z
N MET A 1 7.28 6.20 1.53
CA MET A 1 6.06 6.60 0.81
C MET A 1 6.27 8.01 0.30
N GLY A 2 5.85 8.29 -0.93
CA GLY A 2 5.96 9.63 -1.51
C GLY A 2 4.87 10.51 -0.91
N LEU A 3 5.20 11.73 -0.51
CA LEU A 3 4.25 12.68 0.02
C LEU A 3 4.11 13.86 -0.94
N THR A 4 2.89 14.09 -1.40
CA THR A 4 2.53 15.28 -2.18
C THR A 4 1.62 16.19 -1.38
N VAL A 5 1.90 17.49 -1.40
CA VAL A 5 1.11 18.51 -0.70
C VAL A 5 0.68 19.57 -1.72
N PRO A 6 -0.62 19.66 -2.06
CA PRO A 6 -1.11 20.71 -2.94
C PRO A 6 -1.12 22.05 -2.19
N VAL A 7 -0.58 23.09 -2.83
CA VAL A 7 -0.54 24.44 -2.28
C VAL A 7 -1.07 25.42 -3.33
N GLY A 8 -2.26 25.97 -3.10
CA GLY A 8 -2.92 26.93 -3.99
C GLY A 8 -2.76 28.40 -3.56
N SER A 9 -2.36 28.66 -2.32
CA SER A 9 -2.26 30.02 -1.77
C SER A 9 -1.04 30.22 -0.85
N GLY A 10 -0.70 31.49 -0.58
CA GLY A 10 0.38 31.83 0.36
C GLY A 10 0.10 31.38 1.80
N ALA A 11 -1.17 31.37 2.23
CA ALA A 11 -1.54 30.86 3.55
C ALA A 11 -1.29 29.34 3.65
N GLU A 12 -1.75 28.59 2.65
CA GLU A 12 -1.49 27.16 2.54
C GLU A 12 0.01 26.83 2.46
N TRP A 13 0.79 27.69 1.79
CA TRP A 13 2.26 27.57 1.71
C TRP A 13 2.89 27.65 3.10
N SER A 14 2.56 28.68 3.86
CA SER A 14 3.06 28.85 5.23
C SER A 14 2.63 27.70 6.13
N THR A 15 1.36 27.27 6.07
CA THR A 15 0.86 26.13 6.85
C THR A 15 1.60 24.83 6.50
N ALA A 16 1.80 24.56 5.21
CA ALA A 16 2.49 23.35 4.75
C ALA A 16 3.95 23.32 5.23
N LEU A 17 4.69 24.42 5.05
CA LEU A 17 6.10 24.49 5.45
C LEU A 17 6.28 24.40 6.97
N ALA A 18 5.41 25.02 7.76
CA ALA A 18 5.44 24.89 9.22
C ALA A 18 5.26 23.43 9.64
N ALA A 19 4.19 22.77 9.16
CA ALA A 19 3.92 21.37 9.51
C ALA A 19 5.03 20.40 9.06
N LEU A 20 5.64 20.64 7.89
CA LEU A 20 6.76 19.83 7.40
C LEU A 20 8.05 20.07 8.20
N GLY A 21 8.32 21.32 8.54
CA GLY A 21 9.46 21.73 9.38
C GLY A 21 9.38 21.11 10.78
N ASP A 22 8.23 21.24 11.44
CA ASP A 22 7.98 20.67 12.78
C ASP A 22 8.13 19.15 12.80
N ALA A 23 7.71 18.48 11.72
CA ALA A 23 7.85 17.02 11.58
C ALA A 23 9.25 16.57 11.14
N GLY A 24 10.10 17.48 10.67
CA GLY A 24 11.40 17.16 10.05
C GLY A 24 11.26 16.33 8.76
N VAL A 25 10.21 16.58 7.98
CA VAL A 25 9.85 15.78 6.80
C VAL A 25 9.98 16.61 5.52
N GLN A 26 10.52 15.98 4.49
CA GLN A 26 10.54 16.52 3.13
C GLN A 26 9.40 15.94 2.30
N ALA A 27 8.91 16.71 1.34
CA ALA A 27 7.75 16.38 0.51
C ALA A 27 7.88 17.00 -0.88
N THR A 28 7.01 16.57 -1.79
CA THR A 28 6.78 17.23 -3.08
C THR A 28 5.64 18.23 -2.93
N LEU A 29 5.94 19.52 -3.08
CA LEU A 29 4.92 20.57 -3.04
C LEU A 29 4.37 20.76 -4.46
N LEU A 30 3.06 20.66 -4.63
CA LEU A 30 2.38 20.89 -5.90
C LEU A 30 1.97 22.35 -5.97
N VAL A 31 2.62 23.12 -6.84
CA VAL A 31 2.56 24.58 -6.84
C VAL A 31 2.07 25.10 -8.20
N PRO A 32 1.03 25.94 -8.25
CA PRO A 32 0.67 26.62 -9.48
C PRO A 32 1.73 27.67 -9.83
N ALA A 33 2.00 27.87 -11.11
CA ALA A 33 3.02 28.83 -11.58
C ALA A 33 2.72 30.31 -11.20
N SER A 34 1.51 30.59 -10.75
CA SER A 34 1.06 31.91 -10.27
C SER A 34 1.28 32.13 -8.77
N LEU A 35 1.70 31.12 -8.00
CA LEU A 35 1.89 31.28 -6.55
C LEU A 35 3.02 32.28 -6.29
N ASP A 36 2.70 33.30 -5.49
CA ASP A 36 3.68 34.27 -5.00
C ASP A 36 4.13 33.87 -3.58
N ALA A 37 5.24 33.14 -3.51
CA ALA A 37 5.82 32.61 -2.27
C ALA A 37 7.34 32.42 -2.42
N ASP A 38 8.07 32.31 -1.32
CA ASP A 38 9.52 32.01 -1.35
C ASP A 38 9.78 30.53 -1.64
N LEU A 39 9.62 30.16 -2.91
CA LEU A 39 9.83 28.79 -3.39
C LEU A 39 11.30 28.35 -3.23
N ARG A 40 12.26 29.29 -3.28
CA ARG A 40 13.69 28.97 -3.10
C ARG A 40 14.01 28.51 -1.69
N ALA A 41 13.34 29.05 -0.67
CA ALA A 41 13.52 28.59 0.70
C ALA A 41 13.10 27.12 0.85
N ALA A 42 11.96 26.72 0.26
CA ALA A 42 11.52 25.33 0.29
C ALA A 42 12.49 24.40 -0.46
N THR A 43 12.99 24.82 -1.63
CA THR A 43 14.05 24.09 -2.36
C THR A 43 15.29 23.90 -1.50
N ARG A 44 15.76 24.94 -0.80
CA ARG A 44 16.93 24.88 0.10
C ARG A 44 16.71 23.98 1.32
N ALA A 45 15.47 23.86 1.80
CA ALA A 45 15.08 22.89 2.83
C ALA A 45 14.98 21.43 2.31
N GLY A 46 15.19 21.22 1.01
CA GLY A 46 15.22 19.90 0.37
C GLY A 46 13.87 19.40 -0.13
N HIS A 47 12.82 20.25 -0.10
CA HIS A 47 11.55 19.92 -0.74
C HIS A 47 11.72 19.79 -2.26
N GLU A 48 10.93 18.90 -2.85
CA GLU A 48 10.75 18.84 -4.29
C GLU A 48 9.61 19.78 -4.68
N LEU A 49 9.76 20.53 -5.77
CA LEU A 49 8.70 21.35 -6.33
C LEU A 49 8.22 20.72 -7.63
N ALA A 50 6.91 20.47 -7.70
CA ALA A 50 6.23 20.03 -8.91
C ALA A 50 5.17 21.06 -9.30
N GLY A 51 4.95 21.24 -10.61
CA GLY A 51 3.91 22.15 -11.06
C GLY A 51 2.51 21.57 -10.86
N ALA A 52 1.52 22.45 -10.68
CA ALA A 52 0.11 22.11 -10.59
C ALA A 52 -0.74 22.99 -11.54
N GLY A 53 -1.88 22.44 -11.98
CA GLY A 53 -2.79 23.12 -12.92
C GLY A 53 -2.27 23.10 -14.36
N THR A 54 -2.79 23.99 -15.20
CA THR A 54 -2.43 24.04 -16.63
C THR A 54 -0.93 24.32 -16.81
N PRO A 55 -0.18 23.52 -17.58
CA PRO A 55 1.27 23.69 -17.76
C PRO A 55 1.60 24.89 -18.63
N ARG A 56 1.52 26.07 -18.02
CA ARG A 56 1.92 27.37 -18.57
C ARG A 56 2.95 27.98 -17.63
N HIS A 57 3.83 28.81 -18.17
CA HIS A 57 4.83 29.56 -17.39
C HIS A 57 5.78 28.67 -16.56
N VAL A 58 6.15 27.50 -17.07
CA VAL A 58 7.08 26.57 -16.40
C VAL A 58 8.42 27.24 -16.06
N THR A 59 8.97 28.01 -17.00
CA THR A 59 10.23 28.76 -16.79
C THR A 59 10.14 29.77 -15.64
N ARG A 60 8.96 30.38 -15.41
CA ARG A 60 8.73 31.26 -14.26
C ARG A 60 8.77 30.47 -12.97
N LEU A 61 8.12 29.30 -12.94
CA LEU A 61 8.13 28.43 -11.76
C LEU A 61 9.55 27.95 -11.45
N GLU A 62 10.33 27.55 -12.46
CA GLU A 62 11.74 27.14 -12.30
C GLU A 62 12.61 28.28 -11.76
N ALA A 63 12.47 29.49 -12.31
CA ALA A 63 13.20 30.67 -11.86
C ALA A 63 12.84 31.04 -10.41
N ALA A 64 11.56 30.94 -10.03
CA ALA A 64 11.11 31.18 -8.66
C ALA A 64 11.59 30.08 -7.72
N ALA A 65 11.54 28.81 -8.15
CA ALA A 65 11.98 27.64 -7.40
C ALA A 65 13.50 27.57 -7.19
N GLY A 66 14.28 28.12 -8.12
CA GLY A 66 15.74 27.96 -8.15
C GLY A 66 16.17 26.51 -8.45
N GLN A 67 15.29 25.70 -9.03
CA GLN A 67 15.55 24.32 -9.48
C GLN A 67 14.75 24.04 -10.76
N ALA A 68 15.22 23.09 -11.57
CA ALA A 68 14.44 22.57 -12.70
C ALA A 68 13.19 21.86 -12.17
N VAL A 69 12.05 22.09 -12.82
CA VAL A 69 10.79 21.43 -12.50
C VAL A 69 10.61 20.33 -13.52
N THR A 70 10.74 19.07 -13.09
CA THR A 70 10.66 17.90 -13.97
C THR A 70 9.36 17.12 -13.80
N ALA A 71 8.60 17.41 -12.74
CA ALA A 71 7.37 16.71 -12.39
C ALA A 71 6.16 17.65 -12.37
N TRP A 72 4.98 17.11 -12.70
CA TRP A 72 3.74 17.87 -12.78
C TRP A 72 2.54 17.07 -12.28
N ASP A 73 1.62 17.72 -11.57
CA ASP A 73 0.34 17.13 -11.19
C ASP A 73 -0.59 17.05 -12.41
N ALA A 74 -0.87 15.82 -12.86
CA ALA A 74 -1.76 15.59 -13.99
C ALA A 74 -3.26 15.53 -13.60
N ALA A 75 -3.59 15.71 -12.32
CA ALA A 75 -4.97 15.72 -11.88
C ALA A 75 -5.79 16.82 -12.58
N GLY A 76 -6.88 16.42 -13.26
CA GLY A 76 -7.77 17.33 -13.95
C GLY A 76 -7.25 17.87 -15.30
N LEU A 77 -6.12 17.39 -15.80
CA LEU A 77 -5.59 17.79 -17.10
C LEU A 77 -6.31 17.10 -18.27
N GLY A 78 -6.54 17.86 -19.34
CA GLY A 78 -7.07 17.32 -20.60
C GLY A 78 -5.97 16.72 -21.50
N PRO A 79 -6.34 15.99 -22.57
CA PRO A 79 -5.38 15.41 -23.51
C PRO A 79 -4.42 16.41 -24.18
N ALA A 80 -4.86 17.66 -24.34
CA ALA A 80 -4.00 18.72 -24.87
C ALA A 80 -2.91 19.13 -23.87
N ASP A 81 -3.25 19.25 -22.58
CA ASP A 81 -2.29 19.59 -21.53
C ASP A 81 -1.29 18.46 -21.31
N VAL A 82 -1.73 17.20 -21.36
CA VAL A 82 -0.83 16.03 -21.27
C VAL A 82 0.19 16.02 -22.41
N ARG A 83 -0.25 16.30 -23.65
CA ARG A 83 0.68 16.44 -24.80
C ARG A 83 1.65 17.60 -24.60
N ARG A 84 1.19 18.70 -24.00
CA ARG A 84 2.06 19.84 -23.67
C ARG A 84 3.10 19.46 -22.62
N LEU A 85 2.74 18.73 -21.57
CA LEU A 85 3.71 18.21 -20.59
C LEU A 85 4.83 17.43 -21.29
N ALA A 86 4.46 16.49 -22.16
CA ALA A 86 5.42 15.71 -22.93
C ALA A 86 6.33 16.59 -23.82
N GLY A 87 5.77 17.57 -24.52
CA GLY A 87 6.53 18.52 -25.34
C GLY A 87 7.48 19.43 -24.53
N LEU A 88 7.22 19.62 -23.24
CA LEU A 88 8.06 20.38 -22.31
C LEU A 88 9.04 19.48 -21.54
N GLY A 89 9.07 18.16 -21.79
CA GLY A 89 9.89 17.22 -21.03
C GLY A 89 9.45 17.03 -19.58
N LEU A 90 8.20 17.39 -19.25
CA LEU A 90 7.63 17.25 -17.92
C LEU A 90 6.98 15.88 -17.74
N HIS A 91 7.23 15.26 -16.59
CA HIS A 91 6.68 13.96 -16.25
C HIS A 91 5.46 14.09 -15.34
N PRO A 92 4.32 13.46 -15.68
CA PRO A 92 3.18 13.41 -14.78
C PRO A 92 3.56 12.62 -13.52
N LEU A 93 3.21 13.16 -12.36
CA LEU A 93 3.36 12.46 -11.09
C LEU A 93 2.50 11.18 -11.05
N PRO A 94 2.92 10.15 -10.30
CA PRO A 94 2.08 8.99 -10.04
C PRO A 94 0.74 9.41 -9.41
N LEU A 95 -0.33 8.71 -9.77
CA LEU A 95 -1.64 8.95 -9.18
C LEU A 95 -1.58 8.70 -7.67
N PRO A 96 -2.14 9.60 -6.84
CA PRO A 96 -2.13 9.40 -5.41
C PRO A 96 -3.02 8.21 -5.02
N ALA A 97 -2.52 7.39 -4.11
CA ALA A 97 -3.28 6.34 -3.46
C ALA A 97 -4.32 6.95 -2.50
N ARG A 98 -5.42 6.23 -2.27
CA ARG A 98 -6.47 6.64 -1.32
C ARG A 98 -6.01 6.56 0.14
N ARG A 99 -4.98 5.75 0.42
CA ARG A 99 -4.44 5.49 1.74
C ARG A 99 -2.94 5.31 1.67
N ALA A 100 -2.28 5.43 2.82
CA ALA A 100 -0.84 5.24 2.92
C ALA A 100 -0.45 3.79 2.57
N GLU A 101 0.45 3.65 1.61
CA GLU A 101 0.93 2.37 1.11
C GLU A 101 2.45 2.46 0.83
N PRO A 102 3.24 1.41 1.13
CA PRO A 102 4.65 1.37 0.78
C PRO A 102 4.85 1.54 -0.74
N GLY A 103 5.82 2.36 -1.15
CA GLY A 103 6.12 2.63 -2.56
C GLY A 103 5.09 3.49 -3.30
N GLN A 104 3.96 3.83 -2.69
CA GLN A 104 2.93 4.68 -3.31
C GLN A 104 3.11 6.15 -2.93
N VAL A 105 2.38 7.00 -3.65
CA VAL A 105 2.25 8.44 -3.36
C VAL A 105 0.96 8.69 -2.58
N LEU A 106 1.04 9.44 -1.49
CA LEU A 106 -0.12 9.97 -0.77
C LEU A 106 -0.21 11.47 -1.01
N ARG A 107 -1.43 11.96 -1.23
CA ARG A 107 -1.74 13.40 -1.30
C ARG A 107 -2.41 13.83 -0.02
N VAL A 108 -1.86 14.86 0.63
CA VAL A 108 -2.39 15.37 1.91
C VAL A 108 -2.53 16.88 1.80
N PRO A 109 -3.73 17.45 2.04
CA PRO A 109 -3.90 18.89 2.02
C PRO A 109 -3.15 19.56 3.19
N PRO A 110 -2.73 20.84 3.04
CA PRO A 110 -1.97 21.55 4.07
C PRO A 110 -2.64 21.57 5.45
N SER A 111 -3.97 21.68 5.50
CA SER A 111 -4.76 21.72 6.73
C SER A 111 -4.72 20.41 7.55
N GLU A 112 -4.56 19.27 6.89
CA GLU A 112 -4.54 17.95 7.52
C GLU A 112 -3.11 17.43 7.74
N LEU A 113 -2.10 18.17 7.29
CA LEU A 113 -0.74 17.69 7.15
C LEU A 113 -0.11 17.32 8.49
N ALA A 114 -0.24 18.18 9.50
CA ALA A 114 0.35 17.93 10.82
C ALA A 114 -0.21 16.64 11.47
N ALA A 115 -1.54 16.49 11.50
CA ALA A 115 -2.20 15.31 12.04
C ALA A 115 -1.82 14.04 11.26
N THR A 116 -1.79 14.14 9.93
CA THR A 116 -1.46 13.01 9.05
C THR A 116 -0.02 12.56 9.22
N LEU A 117 0.95 13.50 9.32
CA LEU A 117 2.36 13.16 9.54
C LEU A 117 2.57 12.44 10.88
N GLY A 118 1.92 12.90 11.94
CA GLY A 118 1.93 12.22 13.24
C GLY A 118 1.39 10.80 13.16
N HIS A 119 0.25 10.62 12.48
CA HIS A 119 -0.36 9.30 12.26
C HIS A 119 0.53 8.37 11.42
N LEU A 120 1.09 8.86 10.31
CA LEU A 120 1.99 8.11 9.44
C LEU A 120 3.25 7.64 10.19
N LYS A 121 3.83 8.51 11.02
CA LYS A 121 4.98 8.17 11.85
C LYS A 121 4.65 7.06 12.84
N ALA A 122 3.48 7.12 13.49
CA ALA A 122 3.00 6.07 14.39
C ALA A 122 2.80 4.72 13.67
N LEU A 123 2.41 4.76 12.40
CA LEU A 123 2.30 3.59 11.53
C LEU A 123 3.64 3.13 10.92
N GLY A 124 4.74 3.79 11.25
CA GLY A 124 6.10 3.45 10.79
C GLY A 124 6.40 3.89 9.36
N PHE A 125 5.58 4.74 8.75
CA PHE A 125 5.86 5.29 7.43
C PHE A 125 6.90 6.39 7.51
N ARG A 126 7.82 6.38 6.55
CA ARG A 126 8.68 7.52 6.23
C ARG A 126 8.13 8.23 4.99
N ALA A 127 7.68 9.46 5.19
CA ALA A 127 7.33 10.37 4.11
C ALA A 127 8.61 10.94 3.48
N VAL A 128 8.65 10.96 2.16
CA VAL A 128 9.75 11.51 1.36
C VAL A 128 9.17 12.23 0.14
N PRO A 129 9.92 13.12 -0.51
CA PRO A 129 9.56 13.63 -1.83
C PRO A 129 9.38 12.46 -2.82
N VAL A 130 8.49 12.62 -3.81
CA VAL A 130 8.20 11.62 -4.83
C VAL A 130 9.46 11.23 -5.59
N ARG A 131 10.35 12.16 -5.96
CA ARG A 131 11.64 11.83 -6.60
C ARG A 131 12.53 10.90 -5.79
N ALA A 132 12.33 10.85 -4.47
CA ALA A 132 13.08 10.00 -3.54
C ALA A 132 12.36 8.68 -3.23
N LEU A 133 11.25 8.37 -3.91
CA LEU A 133 10.63 7.07 -3.82
C LEU A 133 11.57 5.99 -4.40
N PRO A 134 11.81 4.90 -3.64
CA PRO A 134 12.49 3.72 -4.19
C PRO A 134 11.72 3.18 -5.40
N GLU A 135 12.47 2.74 -6.41
CA GLU A 135 11.92 2.11 -7.63
C GLU A 135 11.01 3.02 -8.47
N LEU A 136 11.05 4.34 -8.25
CA LEU A 136 10.39 5.28 -9.15
C LEU A 136 11.01 5.11 -10.56
N ARG A 137 10.17 4.71 -11.51
CA ARG A 137 10.54 4.51 -12.91
C ARG A 137 9.47 5.07 -13.84
N PRO A 138 9.83 5.40 -15.08
CA PRO A 138 8.83 5.69 -16.12
C PRO A 138 7.80 4.56 -16.20
N GLY A 139 6.53 4.96 -16.26
CA GLY A 139 5.42 4.05 -16.47
C GLY A 139 5.49 3.41 -17.85
N THR A 140 5.13 2.14 -17.92
CA THR A 140 4.96 1.37 -19.15
C THR A 140 3.46 1.13 -19.38
N PRO A 141 3.02 0.83 -20.61
CA PRO A 141 1.63 0.47 -20.87
C PRO A 141 1.13 -0.70 -20.02
N ARG A 142 2.03 -1.62 -19.63
CA ARG A 142 1.71 -2.72 -18.72
C ARG A 142 1.28 -2.23 -17.33
N ASP A 143 1.85 -1.13 -16.85
CA ASP A 143 1.49 -0.56 -15.55
C ASP A 143 0.07 0.00 -15.53
N LEU A 144 -0.42 0.50 -16.67
CA LEU A 144 -1.82 0.90 -16.82
C LEU A 144 -2.76 -0.30 -16.72
N LEU A 145 -2.42 -1.42 -17.34
CA LEU A 145 -3.20 -2.65 -17.23
C LEU A 145 -3.23 -3.17 -15.79
N SER A 146 -2.07 -3.19 -15.11
CA SER A 146 -2.00 -3.55 -13.70
C SER A 146 -2.84 -2.60 -12.82
N HIS A 147 -2.80 -1.30 -13.10
CA HIS A 147 -3.59 -0.30 -12.37
C HIS A 147 -5.09 -0.50 -12.57
N LEU A 148 -5.53 -0.77 -13.80
CA LEU A 148 -6.92 -1.06 -14.12
C LEU A 148 -7.38 -2.37 -13.45
N TYR A 149 -6.53 -3.40 -13.46
CA TYR A 149 -6.82 -4.66 -12.78
C TYR A 149 -7.00 -4.44 -11.26
N GLN A 150 -6.08 -3.70 -10.61
CA GLN A 150 -6.21 -3.37 -9.18
C GLN A 150 -7.52 -2.63 -8.90
N ARG A 151 -7.83 -1.58 -9.67
CA ARG A 151 -9.05 -0.77 -9.45
C ARG A 151 -10.36 -1.48 -9.75
N VAL A 152 -10.36 -2.43 -10.69
CA VAL A 152 -11.61 -3.06 -11.14
C VAL A 152 -11.81 -4.42 -10.49
N VAL A 153 -10.75 -5.19 -10.30
CA VAL A 153 -10.83 -6.56 -9.80
C VAL A 153 -10.57 -6.59 -8.31
N GLU A 154 -9.49 -5.99 -7.81
CA GLU A 154 -9.17 -6.06 -6.37
C GLU A 154 -10.13 -5.22 -5.53
N ASP A 155 -10.46 -3.99 -5.95
CA ASP A 155 -11.40 -3.15 -5.20
C ASP A 155 -12.80 -3.80 -5.15
N ARG A 156 -13.30 -4.32 -6.29
CA ARG A 156 -14.59 -5.02 -6.32
C ARG A 156 -14.57 -6.36 -5.59
N TYR A 157 -13.45 -7.06 -5.60
CA TYR A 157 -13.30 -8.31 -4.85
C TYR A 157 -13.32 -8.02 -3.35
N ALA A 158 -12.56 -7.02 -2.90
CA ALA A 158 -12.52 -6.59 -1.50
C ALA A 158 -13.91 -6.15 -1.00
N GLU A 159 -14.64 -5.38 -1.81
CA GLU A 159 -16.03 -4.99 -1.52
C GLU A 159 -16.97 -6.19 -1.37
N ARG A 160 -16.75 -7.27 -2.13
CA ARG A 160 -17.62 -8.46 -2.13
C ARG A 160 -17.29 -9.51 -1.06
N SER A 161 -16.05 -9.56 -0.58
CA SER A 161 -15.59 -10.65 0.30
C SER A 161 -15.41 -10.25 1.77
N ALA A 162 -15.94 -9.07 2.18
CA ALA A 162 -15.88 -8.57 3.56
C ALA A 162 -14.46 -8.62 4.17
N LEU A 163 -13.42 -8.49 3.33
CA LEU A 163 -12.04 -8.52 3.78
C LEU A 163 -11.77 -7.29 4.66
N ILE A 164 -11.45 -7.55 5.91
CA ILE A 164 -10.95 -6.56 6.85
C ILE A 164 -9.45 -6.39 6.58
N ASP A 165 -9.10 -5.24 6.03
CA ASP A 165 -7.71 -4.92 5.75
C ASP A 165 -6.97 -4.49 7.02
N LEU A 166 -6.00 -5.30 7.46
CA LEU A 166 -5.17 -5.02 8.63
C LEU A 166 -3.80 -4.45 8.25
N SER A 167 -3.61 -4.11 6.97
CA SER A 167 -2.35 -3.58 6.44
C SER A 167 -2.16 -2.07 6.74
N GLY A 168 -2.65 -1.58 7.88
CA GLY A 168 -2.52 -0.16 8.24
C GLY A 168 -1.07 0.27 8.52
N ARG A 169 -0.26 -0.59 9.14
CA ARG A 169 1.16 -0.33 9.44
C ARG A 169 2.03 -0.50 8.18
N TYR A 170 3.17 0.17 8.10
CA TYR A 170 4.11 0.10 6.97
C TYR A 170 4.52 -1.34 6.59
N ASP A 171 4.79 -2.18 7.59
CA ASP A 171 5.21 -3.58 7.41
C ASP A 171 4.05 -4.58 7.61
N ALA A 172 2.80 -4.11 7.73
CA ALA A 172 1.67 -5.01 7.88
C ALA A 172 1.27 -5.63 6.52
N VAL A 173 1.13 -6.97 6.51
CA VAL A 173 0.93 -7.77 5.29
C VAL A 173 -0.31 -8.66 5.32
N MET A 174 -1.13 -8.56 6.37
CA MET A 174 -2.31 -9.42 6.56
C MET A 174 -3.61 -8.69 6.31
N LYS A 175 -4.59 -9.46 5.83
CA LYS A 175 -6.01 -9.15 5.81
C LYS A 175 -6.75 -10.35 6.42
N VAL A 176 -7.95 -10.14 6.93
CA VAL A 176 -8.76 -11.21 7.51
C VAL A 176 -10.19 -11.14 6.99
N ALA A 177 -10.78 -12.28 6.67
CA ALA A 177 -12.18 -12.38 6.26
C ALA A 177 -12.96 -13.24 7.28
N PRO A 178 -14.11 -12.77 7.78
CA PRO A 178 -15.00 -13.63 8.55
C PRO A 178 -15.69 -14.63 7.62
N LEU A 179 -15.74 -15.90 8.02
CA LEU A 179 -16.55 -16.93 7.39
C LEU A 179 -17.53 -17.49 8.41
N GLU A 180 -18.79 -17.62 8.02
CA GLU A 180 -19.84 -18.22 8.86
C GLU A 180 -19.76 -19.75 8.94
N HIS A 181 -18.79 -20.36 8.29
CA HIS A 181 -18.64 -21.81 8.19
C HIS A 181 -17.16 -22.23 8.22
N ALA A 182 -16.93 -23.50 8.54
CA ALA A 182 -15.61 -24.13 8.50
C ALA A 182 -15.45 -24.83 7.14
N PRO A 183 -14.54 -24.35 6.27
CA PRO A 183 -14.30 -25.01 4.99
C PRO A 183 -13.57 -26.35 5.17
N ASP A 184 -13.93 -27.35 4.36
CA ASP A 184 -13.13 -28.58 4.25
C ASP A 184 -11.68 -28.22 3.84
N PRO A 185 -10.63 -28.82 4.44
CA PRO A 185 -10.62 -30.00 5.33
C PRO A 185 -10.57 -29.70 6.84
N LEU A 186 -10.99 -28.52 7.33
CA LEU A 186 -10.92 -28.23 8.76
C LEU A 186 -11.65 -29.30 9.60
N PRO A 187 -11.04 -29.79 10.70
CA PRO A 187 -11.65 -30.79 11.58
C PRO A 187 -12.65 -30.15 12.55
N LEU A 188 -13.55 -29.31 12.02
CA LEU A 188 -14.58 -28.60 12.76
C LEU A 188 -15.95 -28.85 12.10
N PRO A 189 -17.05 -28.80 12.87
CA PRO A 189 -18.39 -28.84 12.29
C PRO A 189 -18.55 -27.76 11.23
N ARG A 190 -19.19 -28.06 10.10
CA ARG A 190 -19.32 -27.13 8.96
C ARG A 190 -19.94 -25.79 9.33
N ALA A 191 -20.90 -25.76 10.25
CA ALA A 191 -21.54 -24.52 10.70
C ALA A 191 -20.68 -23.68 11.67
N THR A 192 -19.44 -24.08 11.93
CA THR A 192 -18.54 -23.37 12.86
C THR A 192 -17.97 -22.12 12.18
N PRO A 193 -18.18 -20.91 12.72
CA PRO A 193 -17.60 -19.71 12.16
C PRO A 193 -16.06 -19.71 12.27
N THR A 194 -15.39 -19.18 11.26
CA THR A 194 -13.92 -19.14 11.17
C THR A 194 -13.42 -17.78 10.66
N ALA A 195 -12.13 -17.52 10.84
CA ALA A 195 -11.46 -16.36 10.29
C ALA A 195 -10.39 -16.79 9.28
N GLU A 196 -10.54 -16.37 8.03
CA GLU A 196 -9.58 -16.68 6.97
C GLU A 196 -8.51 -15.59 6.87
N LEU A 197 -7.25 -15.99 6.91
CA LEU A 197 -6.09 -15.13 6.72
C LEU A 197 -5.77 -15.00 5.23
N HIS A 198 -5.64 -13.76 4.80
CA HIS A 198 -5.25 -13.39 3.45
C HIS A 198 -3.97 -12.57 3.50
N LEU A 199 -3.04 -12.84 2.59
CA LEU A 199 -1.84 -12.02 2.43
C LEU A 199 -2.09 -10.88 1.47
N ASN A 200 -1.64 -9.68 1.85
CA ASN A 200 -1.50 -8.59 0.90
C ASN A 200 -0.27 -8.88 0.01
N SER A 201 -0.50 -9.62 -1.08
CA SER A 201 0.55 -10.09 -1.98
C SER A 201 1.41 -8.96 -2.52
N ALA A 202 0.81 -7.83 -2.90
CA ALA A 202 1.55 -6.66 -3.39
C ALA A 202 2.60 -6.17 -2.37
N ARG A 203 2.23 -6.09 -1.08
CA ARG A 203 3.15 -5.68 -0.02
C ARG A 203 4.21 -6.72 0.31
N LEU A 204 3.82 -7.99 0.35
CA LEU A 204 4.76 -9.07 0.68
C LEU A 204 5.88 -9.17 -0.35
N VAL A 205 5.55 -9.00 -1.63
CA VAL A 205 6.53 -9.00 -2.73
C VAL A 205 7.50 -7.83 -2.60
N GLY A 206 6.98 -6.62 -2.36
CA GLY A 206 7.81 -5.44 -2.12
C GLY A 206 8.78 -5.66 -0.95
N LEU A 207 8.29 -6.12 0.21
CA LEU A 207 9.14 -6.36 1.39
C LEU A 207 10.19 -7.46 1.15
N ALA A 208 9.81 -8.55 0.47
CA ALA A 208 10.70 -9.68 0.21
C ALA A 208 11.86 -9.31 -0.72
N SER A 209 11.66 -8.35 -1.62
CA SER A 209 12.71 -7.82 -2.50
C SER A 209 13.80 -7.07 -1.73
N PHE A 210 13.46 -6.42 -0.61
CA PHE A 210 14.41 -5.63 0.18
C PHE A 210 15.09 -6.43 1.31
N ASN A 211 14.34 -7.29 2.03
CA ASN A 211 14.90 -8.00 3.18
C ASN A 211 14.04 -9.22 3.61
N LEU A 212 14.57 -10.44 3.44
CA LEU A 212 13.89 -11.68 3.85
C LEU A 212 13.64 -11.76 5.37
N LEU A 213 14.63 -11.38 6.19
CA LEU A 213 14.47 -11.38 7.66
C LEU A 213 13.47 -10.30 8.11
N GLY A 214 13.50 -9.14 7.46
CA GLY A 214 12.52 -8.07 7.66
C GLY A 214 11.11 -8.52 7.33
N THR A 215 10.95 -9.24 6.21
CA THR A 215 9.67 -9.82 5.77
C THR A 215 9.13 -10.85 6.76
N TYR A 216 9.99 -11.71 7.30
CA TYR A 216 9.58 -12.67 8.33
C TYR A 216 9.11 -11.97 9.62
N ARG A 217 9.81 -10.93 10.08
CA ARG A 217 9.39 -10.15 11.26
C ARG A 217 8.08 -9.40 11.01
N ALA A 218 7.92 -8.80 9.83
CA ALA A 218 6.71 -8.15 9.37
C ALA A 218 5.50 -9.10 9.38
N TYR A 219 5.71 -10.31 8.89
CA TYR A 219 4.73 -11.40 8.93
C TYR A 219 4.31 -11.75 10.37
N GLN A 220 5.29 -12.01 11.26
CA GLN A 220 5.02 -12.35 12.66
C GLN A 220 4.26 -11.22 13.40
N ARG A 221 4.62 -9.95 13.16
CA ARG A 221 3.89 -8.82 13.74
C ARG A 221 2.48 -8.70 13.18
N SER A 222 2.29 -9.01 11.90
CA SER A 222 0.96 -9.00 11.28
C SER A 222 0.02 -10.05 11.88
N LEU A 223 0.53 -11.19 12.37
CA LEU A 223 -0.27 -12.15 13.14
C LEU A 223 -0.76 -11.58 14.48
N LYS A 224 0.01 -10.70 15.11
CA LYS A 224 -0.45 -9.95 16.31
C LYS A 224 -1.53 -8.95 15.97
N ASP A 225 -1.44 -8.30 14.81
CA ASP A 225 -2.48 -7.40 14.32
C ASP A 225 -3.80 -8.16 14.07
N VAL A 226 -3.72 -9.39 13.55
CA VAL A 226 -4.87 -10.31 13.46
C VAL A 226 -5.41 -10.67 14.85
N ALA A 227 -4.54 -11.02 15.80
CA ALA A 227 -4.98 -11.41 17.15
C ALA A 227 -5.71 -10.25 17.85
N ARG A 228 -5.24 -9.02 17.66
CA ARG A 228 -5.94 -7.82 18.09
C ARG A 228 -7.30 -7.70 17.41
N ALA A 229 -7.36 -7.86 16.08
CA ALA A 229 -8.62 -7.80 15.34
C ALA A 229 -9.64 -8.84 15.82
N LEU A 230 -9.21 -10.08 16.10
CA LEU A 230 -10.08 -11.12 16.66
C LEU A 230 -10.68 -10.74 18.01
N LYS A 231 -9.98 -9.93 18.82
CA LYS A 231 -10.45 -9.43 20.13
C LYS A 231 -11.35 -8.20 20.00
N GLU A 232 -11.00 -7.26 19.12
CA GLU A 232 -11.62 -5.93 19.08
C GLU A 232 -12.77 -5.82 18.08
N ARG A 233 -12.80 -6.64 17.03
CA ARG A 233 -13.76 -6.52 15.92
C ARG A 233 -14.97 -7.44 16.14
N PRO A 234 -16.19 -6.90 16.29
CA PRO A 234 -17.39 -7.70 16.54
C PRO A 234 -17.62 -8.80 15.49
N GLU A 235 -17.28 -8.52 14.23
CA GLU A 235 -17.44 -9.44 13.10
C GLU A 235 -16.59 -10.70 13.24
N LEU A 236 -15.53 -10.66 14.05
CA LEU A 236 -14.59 -11.75 14.25
C LEU A 236 -14.78 -12.45 15.60
N HIS A 237 -15.63 -11.96 16.50
CA HIS A 237 -15.78 -12.51 17.85
C HIS A 237 -16.24 -13.96 17.86
N GLY A 238 -17.13 -14.34 16.94
CA GLY A 238 -17.68 -15.69 16.83
C GLY A 238 -16.75 -16.73 16.18
N ALA A 239 -15.64 -16.31 15.56
CA ALA A 239 -14.72 -17.23 14.90
C ALA A 239 -14.10 -18.20 15.92
N GLN A 240 -14.11 -19.51 15.64
CA GLN A 240 -13.55 -20.55 16.52
C GLN A 240 -12.16 -21.04 16.06
N ALA A 241 -11.78 -20.72 14.83
CA ALA A 241 -10.47 -21.04 14.28
C ALA A 241 -10.01 -19.98 13.30
N VAL A 242 -8.69 -19.90 13.15
CA VAL A 242 -7.99 -19.07 12.18
C VAL A 242 -7.35 -20.00 11.16
N PHE A 243 -7.59 -19.78 9.87
CA PHE A 243 -7.01 -20.61 8.82
C PHE A 243 -6.53 -19.79 7.63
N ALA A 244 -5.67 -20.36 6.81
CA ALA A 244 -5.17 -19.77 5.58
C ALA A 244 -5.01 -20.84 4.51
N VAL A 245 -5.38 -20.54 3.27
CA VAL A 245 -4.96 -21.34 2.11
C VAL A 245 -3.70 -20.70 1.52
N THR A 246 -2.58 -21.42 1.51
CA THR A 246 -1.30 -20.83 1.10
C THR A 246 -0.38 -21.79 0.35
N LEU A 247 0.49 -21.21 -0.48
CA LEU A 247 1.68 -21.88 -1.04
C LEU A 247 2.94 -21.67 -0.18
N PHE A 248 2.84 -20.87 0.89
CA PHE A 248 3.92 -20.59 1.82
C PHE A 248 3.67 -21.32 3.15
N HIS A 249 3.62 -22.66 3.13
CA HIS A 249 3.22 -23.41 4.32
C HIS A 249 4.35 -23.51 5.36
N GLY A 250 5.62 -23.49 4.96
CA GLY A 250 6.76 -23.51 5.89
C GLY A 250 6.77 -22.39 6.96
N PRO A 251 6.56 -21.10 6.60
CA PRO A 251 6.44 -20.03 7.59
C PRO A 251 5.26 -20.19 8.57
N LEU A 252 4.12 -20.73 8.10
CA LEU A 252 2.93 -20.96 8.94
C LEU A 252 3.14 -22.13 9.90
N GLU A 253 3.75 -23.20 9.44
CA GLU A 253 4.11 -24.34 10.28
C GLU A 253 5.08 -23.93 11.39
N LYS A 254 6.11 -23.12 11.08
CA LYS A 254 7.01 -22.53 12.09
C LYS A 254 6.30 -21.58 13.05
N SER A 255 5.19 -20.99 12.61
CA SER A 255 4.29 -20.18 13.43
C SER A 255 3.34 -21.05 14.27
N GLY A 256 3.40 -22.37 14.12
CA GLY A 256 2.65 -23.34 14.89
C GLY A 256 1.27 -23.67 14.34
N PHE A 257 0.98 -23.28 13.11
CA PHE A 257 -0.22 -23.74 12.41
C PHE A 257 -0.09 -25.21 12.05
N GLN A 258 -1.20 -25.93 12.14
CA GLN A 258 -1.30 -27.29 11.64
C GLN A 258 -1.57 -27.26 10.13
N LEU A 259 -0.86 -28.09 9.37
CA LEU A 259 -1.02 -28.19 7.92
C LEU A 259 -1.96 -29.33 7.56
N LEU A 260 -2.94 -29.03 6.70
CA LEU A 260 -3.88 -29.97 6.12
C LEU A 260 -3.77 -29.93 4.60
N ASP A 261 -3.83 -31.09 3.97
CA ASP A 261 -3.86 -31.19 2.52
C ASP A 261 -5.25 -30.82 2.00
N LEU A 262 -5.29 -29.96 0.98
CA LEU A 262 -6.54 -29.55 0.35
C LEU A 262 -7.12 -30.69 -0.52
N PRO A 263 -8.46 -30.78 -0.65
CA PRO A 263 -9.09 -31.66 -1.62
C PRO A 263 -8.52 -31.42 -3.03
N PRO A 264 -8.22 -32.48 -3.82
CA PRO A 264 -7.46 -32.35 -5.07
C PRO A 264 -8.03 -31.34 -6.08
N ALA A 265 -9.37 -31.26 -6.19
CA ALA A 265 -10.03 -30.29 -7.06
C ALA A 265 -9.82 -28.83 -6.62
N ARG A 266 -9.91 -28.57 -5.30
CA ARG A 266 -9.64 -27.24 -4.72
C ARG A 266 -8.17 -26.88 -4.85
N ALA A 267 -7.27 -27.83 -4.60
CA ALA A 267 -5.84 -27.61 -4.76
C ALA A 267 -5.47 -27.19 -6.19
N ARG A 268 -6.10 -27.78 -7.21
CA ARG A 268 -5.92 -27.39 -8.62
C ARG A 268 -6.45 -25.99 -8.92
N LEU A 269 -7.64 -25.65 -8.42
CA LEU A 269 -8.24 -24.32 -8.61
C LEU A 269 -7.41 -23.22 -7.95
N TYR A 270 -7.05 -23.39 -6.67
CA TYR A 270 -6.19 -22.45 -5.96
C TYR A 270 -4.80 -22.36 -6.58
N GLY A 271 -4.20 -23.49 -6.98
CA GLY A 271 -2.92 -23.50 -7.69
C GLY A 271 -2.97 -22.72 -9.01
N LEU A 272 -4.07 -22.77 -9.75
CA LEU A 272 -4.27 -21.95 -10.94
C LEU A 272 -4.39 -20.45 -10.57
N GLY A 273 -5.18 -20.12 -9.55
CA GLY A 273 -5.32 -18.75 -9.05
C GLY A 273 -3.98 -18.14 -8.60
N PHE A 274 -3.17 -18.88 -7.85
CA PHE A 274 -1.84 -18.43 -7.44
C PHE A 274 -0.87 -18.25 -8.61
N ARG A 275 -0.98 -19.04 -9.68
CA ARG A 275 -0.20 -18.83 -10.92
C ARG A 275 -0.60 -17.55 -11.64
N LEU A 276 -1.89 -17.23 -11.69
CA LEU A 276 -2.39 -15.97 -12.26
C LEU A 276 -1.91 -14.76 -11.44
N LEU A 277 -2.04 -14.82 -10.11
CA LEU A 277 -1.54 -13.77 -9.20
C LEU A 277 -0.02 -13.55 -9.37
N ARG A 278 0.76 -14.63 -9.54
CA ARG A 278 2.20 -14.55 -9.83
C ARG A 278 2.51 -13.79 -11.11
N MET A 279 1.77 -14.05 -12.19
CA MET A 279 1.95 -13.34 -13.46
C MET A 279 1.59 -11.84 -13.33
N ALA A 280 0.59 -11.53 -12.51
CA ALA A 280 0.17 -10.15 -12.24
C ALA A 280 1.19 -9.38 -11.40
N TYR A 281 1.75 -9.97 -10.34
CA TYR A 281 2.69 -9.30 -9.42
C TYR A 281 4.18 -9.54 -9.74
N GLY A 282 4.50 -10.28 -10.80
CA GLY A 282 5.87 -10.40 -11.32
C GLY A 282 6.86 -11.13 -10.40
N THR A 283 6.40 -12.03 -9.52
CA THR A 283 7.30 -12.76 -8.61
C THR A 283 8.12 -13.80 -9.35
N THR A 284 9.41 -13.53 -9.54
CA THR A 284 10.37 -14.41 -10.24
C THR A 284 10.95 -15.51 -9.36
N ARG A 285 10.79 -15.45 -8.03
CA ARG A 285 11.21 -16.52 -7.11
C ARG A 285 10.07 -17.47 -6.79
N THR A 286 10.20 -18.70 -7.26
CA THR A 286 9.38 -19.85 -6.88
C THR A 286 9.54 -20.13 -5.39
N PRO A 287 8.48 -20.12 -4.58
CA PRO A 287 8.48 -20.92 -3.35
C PRO A 287 8.46 -22.39 -3.80
N SER A 288 9.29 -23.20 -3.17
CA SER A 288 9.61 -24.60 -3.51
C SER A 288 8.45 -25.60 -3.37
N GLU A 289 7.21 -25.16 -3.19
CA GLU A 289 6.09 -26.00 -2.78
C GLU A 289 4.94 -25.87 -3.80
N GLY A 290 4.77 -26.90 -4.63
CA GLY A 290 3.90 -26.88 -5.82
C GLY A 290 2.41 -27.03 -5.54
N THR A 291 2.02 -27.46 -4.33
CA THR A 291 0.63 -27.72 -3.94
C THR A 291 0.19 -26.81 -2.79
N PRO A 292 -0.93 -26.08 -2.93
CA PRO A 292 -1.45 -25.26 -1.85
C PRO A 292 -1.94 -26.15 -0.71
N LYS A 293 -1.64 -25.74 0.53
CA LYS A 293 -2.10 -26.40 1.75
C LYS A 293 -2.98 -25.45 2.55
N MET A 294 -3.83 -26.02 3.39
CA MET A 294 -4.54 -25.27 4.42
C MET A 294 -3.74 -25.29 5.70
N ALA A 295 -3.38 -24.13 6.21
CA ALA A 295 -2.79 -23.98 7.53
C ALA A 295 -3.87 -23.48 8.48
N TRP A 296 -4.02 -24.09 9.66
CA TRP A 296 -5.04 -23.65 10.62
C TRP A 296 -4.58 -23.74 12.07
N LEU A 297 -5.28 -23.02 12.95
CA LEU A 297 -5.09 -23.02 14.38
C LEU A 297 -6.42 -22.72 15.10
N PRO A 298 -6.74 -23.37 16.22
CA PRO A 298 -7.87 -22.97 17.07
C PRO A 298 -7.71 -21.52 17.54
N ARG A 299 -8.82 -20.80 17.70
CA ARG A 299 -8.81 -19.40 18.15
C ARG A 299 -8.04 -19.21 19.45
N ASP A 300 -8.32 -20.02 20.45
CA ASP A 300 -7.74 -19.83 21.79
C ASP A 300 -6.22 -20.04 21.76
N GLU A 301 -5.76 -21.01 20.97
CA GLU A 301 -4.32 -21.21 20.73
C GLU A 301 -3.70 -20.04 19.98
N PHE A 302 -4.39 -19.52 18.96
CA PHE A 302 -3.93 -18.35 18.21
C PHE A 302 -3.79 -17.12 19.12
N LEU A 303 -4.80 -16.85 19.95
CA LEU A 303 -4.79 -15.74 20.91
C LEU A 303 -3.76 -15.93 22.01
N LYS A 304 -3.50 -17.15 22.47
CA LYS A 304 -2.43 -17.45 23.44
C LYS A 304 -1.04 -17.14 22.87
N ARG A 305 -0.83 -17.36 21.58
CA ARG A 305 0.47 -17.14 20.91
C ARG A 305 0.69 -15.70 20.47
N TYR A 306 -0.36 -15.03 19.99
CA TYR A 306 -0.24 -13.75 19.28
C TYR A 306 -1.03 -12.59 19.91
N GLY A 307 -1.90 -12.88 20.87
CA GLY A 307 -2.77 -11.89 21.51
C GLY A 307 -2.14 -11.12 22.66
#